data_AF-A0A1L6ZGZ1-F1
#
_entry.id   AF-A0A1L6ZGZ1-F1
#
_cell.length_a   1.000
_cell.length_b   1.000
_cell.length_c   1.000
_cell.angle_alpha   90.00
_cell.angle_beta   90.00
_cell.angle_gamma   90.00
#
_symmetry.space_group_name_H-M   'P 1'
#
loop_
_entity.id
_entity.type
_entity.pdbx_description
1 polymer ?
#
loop_
_entity_poly.entity_id
_entity_poly.type
_entity_poly.pdbx_seq_one_letter_code
_entity_poly.pdbx_strand_id
1 'polypeptide(L)'
;MHDEKLGEELEKAERELEKAIISLSLESSQANRSKERKAREKVSSLRLELSGSSERRQTVSRILQRDILKIKEEVMSDLSTELKSHKNTFEQETLDRIRLAKKEYLDALKAHHELIDVQCRQTYFDVARSIGETASATSTGLFDKYYPNIYVRETTFRHTPNGNSPYGIGTKEIQDALSKGIVPKLNENN
;
A
#
# COMPACT_ATOMS: atom_id res chain seq x y z
N MET A 1 7.83 -26.91 -30.27
CA MET A 1 8.68 -27.95 -30.90
C MET A 1 8.05 -29.34 -30.99
N HIS A 2 7.68 -30.04 -29.90
CA HIS A 2 7.10 -31.41 -30.03
C HIS A 2 5.67 -31.40 -30.62
N ASP A 3 4.80 -30.52 -30.15
CA ASP A 3 3.40 -30.48 -30.65
C ASP A 3 3.29 -29.87 -32.05
N GLU A 4 4.20 -28.96 -32.42
CA GLU A 4 4.31 -28.46 -33.81
C GLU A 4 4.70 -29.58 -34.76
N LYS A 5 5.68 -30.41 -34.37
CA LYS A 5 6.08 -31.59 -35.15
C LYS A 5 4.95 -32.62 -35.25
N LEU A 6 4.24 -32.88 -34.16
CA LEU A 6 3.04 -33.74 -34.17
C LEU A 6 1.93 -33.17 -35.07
N GLY A 7 1.75 -31.84 -35.08
CA GLY A 7 0.80 -31.17 -35.98
C GLY A 7 1.16 -31.33 -37.45
N GLU A 8 2.44 -31.14 -37.79
CA GLU A 8 2.95 -31.38 -39.15
C GLU A 8 2.84 -32.86 -39.57
N GLU A 9 3.07 -33.79 -38.64
CA GLU A 9 2.89 -35.23 -38.88
C GLU A 9 1.42 -35.61 -39.05
N LEU A 10 0.52 -34.97 -38.32
CA LEU A 10 -0.92 -35.14 -38.47
C LEU A 10 -1.40 -34.66 -39.84
N GLU A 11 -0.98 -33.46 -40.28
CA GLU A 11 -1.33 -32.95 -41.61
C GLU A 11 -0.83 -33.85 -42.75
N LYS A 12 0.34 -34.48 -42.57
CA LYS A 12 0.86 -35.46 -43.53
C LYS A 12 0.03 -36.74 -43.51
N ALA A 13 -0.32 -37.25 -42.32
CA ALA A 13 -1.14 -38.44 -42.17
C ALA A 13 -2.57 -38.25 -42.70
N GLU A 14 -3.16 -37.06 -42.56
CA GLU A 14 -4.47 -36.71 -43.11
C GLU A 14 -4.44 -36.70 -44.64
N ARG A 15 -3.39 -36.12 -45.25
CA ARG A 15 -3.18 -36.19 -46.70
C ARG A 15 -2.94 -37.62 -47.21
N GLU A 16 -2.27 -38.47 -46.42
CA GLU A 16 -2.12 -39.90 -46.73
C GLU A 16 -3.46 -40.64 -46.65
N LEU A 17 -4.30 -40.32 -45.67
CA LEU A 17 -5.64 -40.87 -45.53
C LEU A 17 -6.55 -40.48 -46.69
N GLU A 18 -6.56 -39.21 -47.12
CA GLU A 18 -7.31 -38.74 -48.28
C GLU A 18 -6.93 -39.53 -49.55
N LYS A 19 -5.62 -39.70 -49.79
CA LYS A 19 -5.12 -40.51 -50.91
C LYS A 19 -5.56 -41.97 -50.80
N ALA A 20 -5.53 -42.56 -49.61
CA ALA A 20 -5.96 -43.93 -49.39
C ALA A 20 -7.47 -44.11 -49.65
N ILE A 21 -8.31 -43.16 -49.21
CA ILE A 21 -9.75 -43.14 -49.48
C ILE A 21 -10.01 -43.05 -50.99
N ILE A 22 -9.34 -42.14 -51.69
CA ILE A 22 -9.45 -42.00 -53.15
C ILE A 22 -9.06 -43.31 -53.84
N SER A 23 -7.92 -43.91 -53.47
CA SER A 23 -7.46 -45.17 -54.06
C SER A 23 -8.43 -46.33 -53.84
N LEU A 24 -9.08 -46.40 -52.67
CA LEU A 24 -10.08 -47.41 -52.38
C LEU A 24 -11.39 -47.17 -53.14
N SER A 25 -11.76 -45.90 -53.35
CA SER A 25 -12.96 -45.53 -54.11
C SER A 25 -12.83 -45.83 -55.61
N LEU A 26 -11.61 -45.70 -56.15
CA LEU A 26 -11.29 -46.04 -57.53
C LEU A 26 -11.16 -47.55 -57.74
N GLU A 27 -10.56 -48.25 -56.78
CA GLU A 27 -10.38 -49.70 -56.84
C GLU A 27 -10.61 -50.35 -55.47
N SER A 28 -11.71 -51.08 -55.36
CA SER A 28 -12.16 -51.71 -54.11
C SER A 28 -11.42 -53.02 -53.80
N SER A 29 -10.09 -52.95 -53.68
CA SER A 29 -9.24 -54.10 -53.37
C SER A 29 -9.00 -54.25 -51.86
N GLN A 30 -8.71 -55.48 -51.41
CA GLN A 30 -8.38 -55.75 -49.99
C GLN A 30 -7.08 -55.06 -49.56
N ALA A 31 -6.13 -54.90 -50.48
CA ALA A 31 -4.92 -54.13 -50.26
C ALA A 31 -5.24 -52.65 -49.97
N ASN A 32 -6.12 -52.02 -50.76
CA ASN A 32 -6.53 -50.63 -50.55
C ASN A 32 -7.32 -50.45 -49.26
N ARG A 33 -8.18 -51.41 -48.87
CA ARG A 33 -8.88 -51.40 -47.57
C ARG A 33 -7.91 -51.43 -46.40
N SER A 34 -6.84 -52.23 -46.50
CA SER A 34 -5.83 -52.31 -45.45
C SER A 34 -5.01 -51.02 -45.30
N LYS A 35 -4.72 -50.33 -46.43
CA LYS A 35 -4.01 -49.04 -46.44
C LYS A 35 -4.87 -47.93 -45.84
N GLU A 36 -6.15 -47.88 -46.20
CA GLU A 36 -7.10 -46.93 -45.61
C GLU A 36 -7.22 -47.12 -44.09
N ARG A 37 -7.39 -48.37 -43.64
CA ARG A 37 -7.51 -48.67 -42.21
C ARG A 37 -6.27 -48.22 -41.42
N LYS A 38 -5.06 -48.53 -41.93
CA LYS A 38 -3.80 -48.08 -41.31
C LYS A 38 -3.68 -46.57 -41.28
N ALA A 39 -4.08 -45.88 -42.35
CA ALA A 39 -4.07 -44.42 -42.40
C ALA A 39 -5.06 -43.81 -41.39
N ARG A 40 -6.26 -44.39 -41.24
CA ARG A 40 -7.24 -43.98 -40.21
C ARG A 40 -6.72 -44.19 -38.79
N GLU A 41 -6.12 -45.35 -38.52
CA GLU A 41 -5.51 -45.66 -37.22
C GLU A 41 -4.41 -44.65 -36.87
N LYS A 42 -3.54 -44.33 -37.83
CA LYS A 42 -2.45 -43.33 -37.67
C LYS A 42 -2.98 -41.91 -37.43
N VAL A 43 -3.99 -41.47 -38.18
CA VAL A 43 -4.62 -40.16 -37.95
C VAL A 43 -5.29 -40.12 -36.57
N SER A 44 -5.99 -41.19 -36.18
CA SER A 44 -6.65 -41.28 -34.88
C SER A 44 -5.66 -41.22 -33.73
N SER A 45 -4.53 -41.93 -33.82
CA SER A 45 -3.51 -41.92 -32.77
C SER A 45 -2.87 -40.54 -32.62
N LEU A 46 -2.51 -39.89 -33.75
CA LEU A 46 -1.90 -38.57 -33.74
C LEU A 46 -2.84 -37.49 -33.18
N ARG A 47 -4.14 -37.55 -33.52
CA ARG A 47 -5.16 -36.64 -32.95
C ARG A 47 -5.29 -36.81 -31.44
N LEU A 48 -5.33 -38.06 -30.96
CA LEU A 48 -5.42 -38.37 -29.53
C LEU A 48 -4.19 -37.87 -28.77
N GLU A 49 -3.01 -38.02 -29.35
CA GLU A 49 -1.75 -37.58 -28.73
C GLU A 49 -1.68 -36.05 -28.64
N LEU A 50 -2.09 -35.35 -29.71
CA LEU A 50 -2.13 -33.89 -29.76
C LEU A 50 -3.16 -33.32 -28.77
N SER A 51 -4.37 -33.89 -28.73
CA SER A 51 -5.42 -33.47 -27.78
C SER A 51 -4.98 -33.74 -26.34
N GLY A 52 -4.45 -34.92 -26.06
CA GLY A 52 -3.93 -35.27 -24.74
C GLY A 52 -2.76 -34.38 -24.30
N SER A 53 -1.89 -33.97 -25.22
CA SER A 53 -0.80 -33.02 -24.93
C SER A 53 -1.32 -31.63 -24.54
N SER A 54 -2.34 -31.14 -25.25
CA SER A 54 -3.02 -29.88 -24.93
C SER A 54 -3.69 -29.94 -23.55
N GLU A 55 -4.43 -31.01 -23.27
CA GLU A 55 -5.11 -31.22 -21.98
C GLU A 55 -4.14 -31.30 -20.80
N ARG A 56 -3.02 -32.02 -20.97
CA ARG A 56 -1.95 -32.09 -19.97
C ARG A 56 -1.38 -30.71 -19.67
N ARG A 57 -1.07 -29.92 -20.70
CA ARG A 57 -0.55 -28.55 -20.52
C ARG A 57 -1.53 -27.64 -19.81
N GLN A 58 -2.80 -27.67 -20.19
CA GLN A 58 -3.83 -26.86 -19.54
C GLN A 58 -4.03 -27.28 -18.08
N THR A 59 -3.96 -28.57 -17.78
CA THR A 59 -4.11 -29.10 -16.43
C THR A 59 -2.94 -28.69 -15.56
N VAL A 60 -1.70 -28.87 -16.05
CA VAL A 60 -0.49 -28.42 -15.36
C VAL A 60 -0.51 -26.92 -15.13
N SER A 61 -0.88 -26.13 -16.14
CA SER A 61 -0.98 -24.68 -16.01
C SER A 61 -1.98 -24.25 -14.93
N ARG A 62 -3.17 -24.87 -14.88
CA ARG A 62 -4.17 -24.61 -13.84
C ARG A 62 -3.69 -24.96 -12.44
N ILE A 63 -3.00 -26.10 -12.29
CA ILE A 63 -2.43 -26.52 -11.00
C ILE A 63 -1.37 -25.52 -10.54
N LEU A 64 -0.42 -25.18 -11.43
CA LEU A 64 0.63 -24.21 -11.13
C LEU A 64 0.05 -22.83 -10.76
N GLN A 65 -0.98 -22.37 -11.47
CA GLN A 65 -1.66 -21.11 -11.11
C GLN A 65 -2.28 -21.16 -9.72
N ARG A 66 -2.94 -22.27 -9.37
CA ARG A 66 -3.52 -22.45 -8.03
C ARG A 66 -2.45 -22.47 -6.95
N ASP A 67 -1.34 -23.18 -7.19
CA ASP A 67 -0.25 -23.29 -6.23
C ASP A 67 0.49 -21.95 -6.06
N ILE A 68 0.67 -21.19 -7.15
CA ILE A 68 1.21 -19.81 -7.09
C ILE A 68 0.30 -18.90 -6.26
N LEU A 69 -1.02 -18.98 -6.45
CA LEU A 69 -1.96 -18.17 -5.66
C LEU A 69 -1.88 -18.54 -4.17
N LYS A 70 -1.82 -19.84 -3.86
CA LYS A 70 -1.68 -20.31 -2.49
C LYS A 70 -0.39 -19.81 -1.83
N ILE A 71 0.75 -19.90 -2.52
CA ILE A 71 2.03 -19.39 -2.02
C ILE A 71 1.96 -17.87 -1.81
N LYS A 72 1.34 -17.13 -2.72
CA LYS A 72 1.15 -15.68 -2.55
C LYS A 72 0.32 -15.35 -1.30
N GLU A 73 -0.75 -16.11 -1.04
CA GLU A 73 -1.56 -15.94 0.17
C GLU A 73 -0.77 -16.24 1.44
N GLU A 74 0.02 -17.32 1.45
CA GLU A 74 0.91 -17.68 2.57
C GLU A 74 1.93 -16.56 2.84
N VAL A 75 2.65 -16.08 1.81
CA VAL A 75 3.62 -14.99 1.94
C VAL A 75 2.97 -13.71 2.46
N MET A 76 1.78 -13.35 1.98
CA MET A 76 1.07 -12.16 2.46
C MET A 76 0.61 -12.30 3.92
N SER A 77 0.21 -13.50 4.33
CA SER A 77 -0.14 -13.81 5.72
C SER A 77 1.07 -13.69 6.65
N ASP A 78 2.22 -14.23 6.24
CA ASP A 78 3.47 -14.16 6.98
C ASP A 78 3.94 -12.70 7.12
N LEU A 79 3.94 -11.95 6.01
CA LEU A 79 4.25 -10.52 6.01
C LEU A 79 3.33 -9.72 6.94
N SER A 80 2.02 -10.00 6.91
CA SER A 80 1.06 -9.36 7.83
C SER A 80 1.39 -9.67 9.30
N THR A 81 1.82 -10.89 9.59
CA THR A 81 2.20 -11.31 10.95
C THR A 81 3.48 -10.62 11.41
N GLU A 82 4.48 -10.55 10.53
CA GLU A 82 5.74 -9.83 10.76
C GLU A 82 5.49 -8.33 11.01
N LEU A 83 4.68 -7.68 10.17
CA LEU A 83 4.31 -6.27 10.33
C LEU A 83 3.58 -6.00 11.64
N LYS A 84 2.67 -6.89 12.05
CA LYS A 84 2.00 -6.79 13.36
C LYS A 84 3.01 -6.93 14.51
N SER A 85 3.94 -7.88 14.41
CA SER A 85 4.99 -8.07 15.42
C SER A 85 5.90 -6.83 15.52
N HIS A 86 6.34 -6.30 14.38
CA HIS A 86 7.14 -5.08 14.31
C HIS A 86 6.39 -3.89 14.91
N LYS A 87 5.12 -3.69 14.54
CA LYS A 87 4.26 -2.65 15.13
C LYS A 87 4.21 -2.79 16.66
N ASN A 88 3.87 -3.97 17.16
CA ASN A 88 3.74 -4.20 18.61
C ASN A 88 5.06 -3.97 19.37
N THR A 89 6.19 -4.25 18.73
CA THR A 89 7.53 -4.06 19.33
C THR A 89 7.84 -2.58 19.56
N PHE A 90 7.52 -1.70 18.60
CA PHE A 90 7.94 -0.30 18.61
C PHE A 90 6.82 0.71 18.91
N GLU A 91 5.56 0.28 18.88
CA GLU A 91 4.40 1.16 19.06
C GLU A 91 4.43 1.84 20.43
N GLN A 92 4.68 1.09 21.51
CA GLN A 92 4.67 1.66 22.84
C GLN A 92 5.79 2.70 23.03
N GLU A 93 7.00 2.40 22.58
CA GLU A 93 8.12 3.34 22.65
C GLU A 93 7.82 4.63 21.86
N THR A 94 7.25 4.48 20.65
CA THR A 94 6.87 5.62 19.82
C THR A 94 5.78 6.47 20.48
N LEU A 95 4.77 5.83 21.07
CA LEU A 95 3.70 6.51 21.80
C LEU A 95 4.22 7.24 23.04
N ASP A 96 5.16 6.65 23.78
CA ASP A 96 5.78 7.30 24.94
C ASP A 96 6.62 8.52 24.54
N ARG A 97 7.37 8.44 23.43
CA ARG A 97 8.09 9.60 22.89
C ARG A 97 7.14 10.73 22.50
N ILE A 98 6.03 10.41 21.83
CA ILE A 98 4.99 11.38 21.49
C ILE A 98 4.40 12.02 22.75
N ARG A 99 4.11 11.21 23.77
CA ARG A 99 3.56 11.67 25.05
C ARG A 99 4.51 12.66 25.75
N LEU A 100 5.80 12.36 25.79
CA LEU A 100 6.81 13.24 26.37
C LEU A 100 6.93 14.56 25.61
N ALA A 101 7.02 14.52 24.28
CA ALA A 101 7.08 15.73 23.46
C ALA A 101 5.82 16.60 23.64
N LYS A 102 4.64 15.98 23.75
CA LYS A 102 3.39 16.71 24.00
C LYS A 102 3.39 17.38 25.36
N LYS A 103 3.94 16.73 26.39
CA LYS A 103 4.09 17.31 27.72
C LYS A 103 5.00 18.54 27.66
N GLU A 104 6.17 18.44 27.05
CA GLU A 104 7.10 19.57 26.90
C GLU A 104 6.47 20.75 26.15
N TYR A 105 5.72 20.47 25.08
CA TYR A 105 4.97 21.50 24.36
C TYR A 105 3.93 22.21 25.26
N LEU A 106 3.18 21.45 26.05
CA LEU A 106 2.19 22.02 26.99
C LEU A 106 2.85 22.82 28.11
N ASP A 107 3.99 22.36 28.64
CA ASP A 107 4.77 23.08 29.65
C ASP A 107 5.30 24.41 29.08
N ALA A 108 5.78 24.42 27.83
CA ALA A 108 6.22 25.63 27.14
C ALA A 108 5.06 26.62 26.90
N LEU A 109 3.89 26.12 26.48
CA LEU A 109 2.68 26.94 26.33
C LEU A 109 2.24 27.55 27.67
N LYS A 110 2.29 26.78 28.75
CA LYS A 110 1.98 27.26 30.09
C LYS A 110 2.94 28.39 30.49
N ALA A 111 4.25 28.21 30.29
CA ALA A 111 5.23 29.25 30.60
C ALA A 111 5.00 30.53 29.78
N HIS A 112 4.63 30.39 28.50
CA HIS A 112 4.27 31.53 27.66
C HIS A 112 3.02 32.26 28.19
N HIS A 113 1.97 31.52 28.54
CA HIS A 113 0.76 32.09 29.16
C HIS A 113 1.07 32.78 30.49
N GLU A 114 1.90 32.18 31.35
CA GLU A 114 2.32 32.80 32.61
C GLU A 114 3.09 34.13 32.40
N LEU A 115 3.99 34.18 31.41
CA LEU A 115 4.67 35.43 31.06
C LEU A 115 3.67 36.52 30.66
N ILE A 116 2.75 36.20 29.76
CA ILE A 116 1.86 37.20 29.14
C ILE A 116 0.72 37.58 30.07
N ASP A 117 -0.09 36.60 30.49
CA ASP A 117 -1.33 36.86 31.23
C ASP A 117 -1.10 37.14 32.72
N VAL A 118 0.02 36.66 33.27
CA VAL A 118 0.36 36.89 34.69
C VAL A 118 1.41 37.98 34.82
N GLN A 119 2.62 37.77 34.30
CA GLN A 119 3.74 38.69 34.58
C GLN A 119 3.59 40.05 33.88
N CYS A 120 3.29 40.10 32.58
CA CYS A 120 3.10 41.39 31.88
C CYS A 120 1.90 42.15 32.44
N ARG A 121 0.80 41.43 32.75
CA ARG A 121 -0.38 42.01 33.39
C ARG A 121 -0.07 42.60 34.77
N GLN A 122 0.59 41.84 35.64
CA GLN A 122 0.99 42.30 36.97
C GLN A 122 1.88 43.55 36.87
N THR A 123 2.92 43.48 36.03
CA THR A 123 3.85 44.60 35.82
C THR A 123 3.12 45.88 35.38
N TYR A 124 2.17 45.76 34.43
CA TYR A 124 1.38 46.91 33.98
C TYR A 124 0.57 47.53 35.13
N PHE A 125 -0.14 46.72 35.91
CA PHE A 125 -0.96 47.24 37.02
C PHE A 125 -0.13 47.76 38.19
N ASP A 126 1.06 47.21 38.44
CA ASP A 126 1.98 47.71 39.46
C ASP A 126 2.56 49.07 39.08
N VAL A 127 2.92 49.28 37.82
CA VAL A 127 3.34 50.59 37.30
C VAL A 127 2.17 51.59 37.31
N ALA A 128 0.97 51.19 36.87
CA ALA A 128 -0.20 52.06 36.93
C ALA A 128 -0.52 52.50 38.37
N ARG A 129 -0.33 51.60 39.35
CA ARG A 129 -0.49 51.92 40.78
C ARG A 129 0.59 52.89 41.26
N SER A 130 1.84 52.74 40.84
CA SER A 130 2.95 53.61 41.29
C SER A 130 2.81 55.06 40.81
N ILE A 131 2.15 55.28 39.68
CA ILE A 131 1.87 56.62 39.13
C ILE A 131 0.47 57.15 39.48
N GLY A 132 -0.33 56.41 40.26
CA GLY A 132 -1.67 56.83 40.69
C GLY A 132 -2.79 56.67 39.65
N GLU A 133 -2.54 56.02 38.52
CA GLU A 133 -3.45 55.89 37.37
C GLU A 133 -4.21 54.55 37.33
N THR A 134 -4.31 53.85 38.46
CA THR A 134 -4.91 52.50 38.55
C THR A 134 -6.36 52.45 38.05
N ALA A 135 -7.14 53.52 38.27
CA ALA A 135 -8.53 53.61 37.82
C ALA A 135 -8.63 53.82 36.30
N SER A 136 -7.75 54.63 35.71
CA SER A 136 -7.65 54.85 34.26
C SER A 136 -7.20 53.56 33.56
N ALA A 137 -6.24 52.84 34.15
CA ALA A 137 -5.70 51.59 33.61
C ALA A 137 -6.75 50.48 33.39
N THR A 138 -7.80 50.45 34.21
CA THR A 138 -8.91 49.48 34.12
C THR A 138 -10.13 50.03 33.38
N SER A 139 -10.49 51.29 33.58
CA SER A 139 -11.74 51.87 33.04
C SER A 139 -11.68 52.28 31.57
N THR A 140 -10.50 52.58 31.04
CA THR A 140 -10.34 53.10 29.67
C THR A 140 -9.94 52.05 28.64
N GLY A 141 -9.74 50.79 29.05
CA GLY A 141 -9.20 49.74 28.17
C GLY A 141 -7.76 49.97 27.71
N LEU A 142 -7.02 50.89 28.36
CA LEU A 142 -5.62 51.19 28.05
C LEU A 142 -4.73 49.94 28.17
N PHE A 143 -5.03 49.06 29.13
CA PHE A 143 -4.32 47.79 29.24
C PHE A 143 -4.48 46.96 27.97
N ASP A 144 -5.71 46.71 27.51
CA ASP A 144 -5.96 45.91 26.30
C ASP A 144 -5.38 46.57 25.04
N LYS A 145 -5.28 47.91 25.02
CA LYS A 145 -4.68 48.68 23.92
C LYS A 145 -3.16 48.55 23.85
N TYR A 146 -2.48 48.52 25.00
CA TYR A 146 -1.02 48.43 25.09
C TYR A 146 -0.53 47.05 25.53
N TYR A 147 -1.45 46.10 25.68
CA TYR A 147 -1.13 44.74 26.02
C TYR A 147 -0.16 44.21 24.97
N PRO A 148 1.00 43.66 25.38
CA PRO A 148 1.89 43.03 24.43
C PRO A 148 1.17 41.82 23.83
N ASN A 149 0.55 42.04 22.68
CA ASN A 149 0.05 40.98 21.81
C ASN A 149 1.27 40.29 21.22
N ILE A 150 1.88 39.39 22.00
CA ILE A 150 2.82 38.44 21.45
C ILE A 150 1.96 37.40 20.74
N TYR A 151 1.72 37.64 19.46
CA TYR A 151 1.18 36.61 18.57
C TYR A 151 2.27 35.57 18.38
N VAL A 152 2.41 34.67 19.35
CA VAL A 152 2.97 33.37 19.04
C VAL A 152 1.96 32.79 18.08
N ARG A 153 2.35 32.70 16.80
CA ARG A 153 1.69 31.73 15.92
C ARG A 153 1.77 30.44 16.71
N GLU A 154 0.65 30.03 17.32
CA GLU A 154 0.42 28.62 17.54
C GLU A 154 0.78 28.04 16.18
N THR A 155 1.91 27.35 16.09
CA THR A 155 2.19 26.54 14.91
C THR A 155 0.97 25.66 14.86
N THR A 156 0.05 26.00 13.96
CA THR A 156 -1.34 25.54 13.95
C THR A 156 -1.32 24.07 13.62
N PHE A 157 -0.99 23.28 14.63
CA PHE A 157 -1.05 21.83 14.71
C PHE A 157 -2.29 21.45 15.51
N ARG A 158 -3.33 22.29 15.41
CA ARG A 158 -4.63 22.04 16.01
C ARG A 158 -5.37 21.11 15.06
N HIS A 159 -5.06 19.82 15.13
CA HIS A 159 -5.93 18.78 14.61
C HIS A 159 -6.74 18.22 15.77
N THR A 160 -8.02 18.59 15.75
CA THR A 160 -9.06 18.08 16.65
C THR A 160 -9.15 16.56 16.57
N PRO A 161 -9.54 15.87 17.66
CA PRO A 161 -9.53 14.42 17.81
C PRO A 161 -10.66 13.71 17.05
N ASN A 162 -10.98 14.14 15.82
CA ASN A 162 -11.94 13.43 14.99
C ASN A 162 -11.23 12.23 14.32
N GLY A 163 -11.05 11.14 15.08
CA GLY A 163 -10.59 9.85 14.56
C GLY A 163 -9.68 9.04 15.48
N ASN A 164 -9.30 7.84 15.01
CA ASN A 164 -8.43 6.85 15.68
C ASN A 164 -6.95 7.28 15.84
N SER A 165 -6.63 8.58 15.88
CA SER A 165 -5.24 9.05 16.01
C SER A 165 -4.90 9.36 17.47
N PRO A 166 -4.09 8.52 18.16
CA PRO A 166 -3.60 8.86 19.49
C PRO A 166 -2.77 10.15 19.43
N TYR A 167 -3.06 11.08 20.35
CA TYR A 167 -2.38 12.38 20.52
C TYR A 167 -2.58 13.43 19.42
N GLY A 168 -3.48 13.20 18.46
CA GLY A 168 -3.89 14.22 17.48
C GLY A 168 -2.85 14.54 16.40
N ILE A 169 -1.80 13.72 16.28
CA ILE A 169 -0.78 13.87 15.22
C ILE A 169 -1.36 13.33 13.91
N GLY A 170 -1.43 14.19 12.89
CA GLY A 170 -1.91 13.82 11.56
C GLY A 170 -0.78 13.62 10.56
N THR A 171 -0.96 12.74 9.57
CA THR A 171 0.02 12.58 8.47
C THR A 171 0.30 13.88 7.73
N LYS A 172 -0.73 14.73 7.58
CA LYS A 172 -0.60 16.05 6.95
C LYS A 172 0.30 17.01 7.73
N GLU A 173 0.23 16.98 9.06
CA GLU A 173 1.08 17.79 9.93
C GLU A 173 2.55 17.39 9.79
N ILE A 174 2.83 16.09 9.76
CA ILE A 174 4.18 15.58 9.52
C ILE A 174 4.69 16.03 8.15
N GLN A 175 3.87 15.91 7.10
CA GLN A 175 4.23 16.35 5.75
C GLN A 175 4.48 17.87 5.67
N ASP A 176 3.66 18.68 6.33
CA ASP A 176 3.83 20.13 6.40
C ASP A 176 5.11 20.51 7.15
N ALA A 177 5.44 19.81 8.24
CA ALA A 177 6.67 20.03 8.99
C ALA A 177 7.93 19.64 8.19
N LEU A 178 7.87 18.51 7.46
CA LEU A 178 8.93 18.05 6.56
C LEU A 178 9.14 18.99 5.37
N SER A 179 8.07 19.46 4.74
CA SER A 179 8.14 20.36 3.58
C SER A 179 8.67 21.75 3.95
N LYS A 180 8.38 22.22 5.17
CA LYS A 180 8.88 23.49 5.71
C LYS A 180 10.27 23.38 6.34
N GLY A 181 10.87 22.19 6.38
CA GLY A 181 12.19 21.96 6.99
C GLY A 181 12.23 22.15 8.50
N ILE A 182 11.07 22.11 9.17
CA ILE A 182 10.96 22.19 10.64
C ILE A 182 11.52 20.91 11.26
N VAL A 183 11.27 19.77 10.61
CA VAL A 183 11.80 18.46 10.97
C VAL A 183 12.65 17.96 9.79
N PRO A 184 13.86 17.42 10.04
CA PRO A 184 14.67 16.84 8.98
C PRO A 184 13.94 15.67 8.32
N LYS A 185 14.11 15.53 7.00
CA LYS A 185 13.63 14.34 6.29
C LYS A 185 14.34 13.11 6.85
N LEU A 186 13.62 12.00 6.94
CA LEU A 186 14.23 10.70 7.20
C LEU A 186 15.34 10.50 6.17
N ASN A 187 16.57 10.31 6.64
CA ASN A 187 17.67 9.92 5.77
C ASN A 187 17.30 8.56 5.15
N GLU A 188 17.30 8.45 3.83
CA GLU A 188 16.97 7.22 3.10
C GLU A 188 18.01 6.09 3.26
N ASN A 189 18.91 6.18 4.24
CA ASN A 189 19.95 5.20 4.49
C ASN A 189 19.80 4.64 5.90
N ASN A 190 19.04 3.55 6.03
CA ASN A 190 19.26 2.41 6.94
C ASN A 190 18.25 1.31 6.62
#